data_AF-A0A286ACN4-F1
#
_entry.id   AF-A0A286ACN4-F1
#
_cell.length_a   1.000
_cell.length_b   1.000
_cell.length_c   1.000
_cell.angle_alpha   90.00
_cell.angle_beta   90.00
_cell.angle_gamma   90.00
#
_symmetry.space_group_name_H-M   'P 1'
#
loop_
_entity.id
_entity.type
_entity.pdbx_description
1 polymer ?
#
loop_
_entity_poly.entity_id
_entity_poly.type
_entity_poly.pdbx_seq_one_letter_code
_entity_poly.pdbx_strand_id
1 'polypeptide(L)'
;MPEKFQNKYRIPSARATWWDYGSNAPYFVTICTSRSIHYFGKVIDGTMRLSAIGLIAQQCWNEIPLHFPFVILDEFVVMPNHIHGIIIINKPNIYMQSAGNVKTQNFASPNSSNGTQDFASSASNETQDFASLPAENHTKNKFGPQSKNLASIIRGFKIGVTKSARLSNPDFAWQPRYHDRIIRDEKAYENIANYIRNNPKNWKKDKFHQ
;
A
#
# COMPACT_ATOMS: atom_id res chain seq x y z
N MET A 1 22.67 -23.62 5.31
CA MET A 1 22.12 -23.76 3.95
C MET A 1 20.78 -23.04 3.91
N PRO A 2 20.51 -22.10 2.98
CA PRO A 2 19.21 -21.43 2.93
C PRO A 2 18.10 -22.44 2.59
N GLU A 3 16.97 -22.37 3.30
CA GLU A 3 15.83 -23.26 3.09
C GLU A 3 15.23 -23.08 1.69
N LYS A 4 15.03 -24.19 0.96
CA LYS A 4 14.40 -24.20 -0.36
C LYS A 4 12.88 -24.27 -0.17
N PHE A 5 12.14 -23.29 -0.70
CA PHE A 5 10.68 -23.38 -0.79
C PHE A 5 10.32 -24.00 -2.14
N GLN A 6 9.64 -25.16 -2.13
CA GLN A 6 9.28 -25.90 -3.36
C GLN A 6 10.46 -26.15 -4.30
N ASN A 7 11.61 -26.59 -3.78
CA ASN A 7 12.85 -26.82 -4.54
C ASN A 7 13.39 -25.59 -5.31
N LYS A 8 12.96 -24.37 -4.97
CA LYS A 8 13.46 -23.12 -5.56
C LYS A 8 14.13 -22.26 -4.50
N TYR A 9 15.26 -21.66 -4.87
CA TYR A 9 15.89 -20.62 -4.05
C TYR A 9 14.98 -19.39 -4.06
N ARG A 10 14.50 -19.00 -2.88
CA ARG A 10 13.72 -17.78 -2.70
C ARG A 10 14.60 -16.78 -1.94
N ILE A 11 14.75 -15.59 -2.50
CA ILE A 11 15.38 -14.48 -1.77
C ILE A 11 14.43 -14.10 -0.62
N PRO A 12 14.87 -14.19 0.65
CA PRO A 12 14.03 -13.83 1.77
C PRO A 12 13.64 -12.35 1.70
N SER A 13 12.44 -12.02 2.22
CA SER A 13 12.04 -10.62 2.28
C SER A 13 12.88 -9.89 3.32
N ALA A 14 13.40 -8.72 2.96
CA ALA A 14 14.04 -7.81 3.92
C ALA A 14 13.05 -7.12 4.88
N ARG A 15 11.74 -7.36 4.69
CA ARG A 15 10.69 -6.79 5.54
C ARG A 15 10.65 -7.46 6.91
N ALA A 16 10.26 -6.70 7.92
CA ALA A 16 9.98 -7.24 9.25
C ALA A 16 8.88 -8.32 9.14
N THR A 17 9.23 -9.56 9.47
CA THR A 17 8.31 -10.72 9.37
C THR A 17 7.21 -10.70 10.43
N TRP A 18 7.44 -9.97 11.52
CA TRP A 18 6.53 -9.81 12.66
C TRP A 18 5.55 -8.65 12.51
N TRP A 19 5.55 -7.93 11.38
CA TRP A 19 4.72 -6.73 11.19
C TRP A 19 3.85 -6.80 9.95
N ASP A 20 2.58 -6.40 10.09
CA ASP A 20 1.70 -6.18 8.95
C ASP A 20 1.88 -4.76 8.39
N TYR A 21 2.42 -4.66 7.18
CA TYR A 21 2.62 -3.40 6.47
C TYR A 21 1.32 -2.74 5.95
N GLY A 22 0.17 -3.32 6.29
CA GLY A 22 -1.14 -2.68 6.21
C GLY A 22 -1.59 -2.02 7.52
N SER A 23 -0.90 -2.23 8.65
CA SER A 23 -1.27 -1.63 9.93
C SER A 23 -1.09 -0.13 9.95
N ASN A 24 -1.87 0.55 10.80
CA ASN A 24 -1.73 1.98 11.02
C ASN A 24 -0.39 2.28 11.67
N ALA A 25 0.47 3.02 10.96
CA ALA A 25 1.78 3.44 11.42
C ALA A 25 2.39 4.44 10.41
N PRO A 26 3.39 5.23 10.84
CA PRO A 26 4.32 5.88 9.94
C PRO A 26 5.34 4.90 9.35
N TYR A 27 5.56 4.98 8.04
CA TYR A 27 6.54 4.19 7.30
C TYR A 27 7.51 5.11 6.57
N PHE A 28 8.80 4.97 6.85
CA PHE A 28 9.85 5.55 6.03
C PHE A 28 10.08 4.69 4.80
N VAL A 29 10.13 5.29 3.61
CA VAL A 29 10.42 4.60 2.35
C VAL A 29 11.56 5.25 1.58
N THR A 30 12.29 4.43 0.82
CA THR A 30 13.25 4.89 -0.20
C THR A 30 13.00 4.16 -1.50
N ILE A 31 12.78 4.91 -2.58
CA ILE A 31 12.41 4.39 -3.89
C ILE A 31 13.43 4.87 -4.92
N CYS A 32 14.28 3.96 -5.42
CA CYS A 32 15.36 4.30 -6.34
C CYS A 32 15.00 4.01 -7.80
N THR A 33 15.54 4.81 -8.71
CA THR A 33 15.57 4.53 -10.15
C THR A 33 16.48 3.33 -10.42
N SER A 34 16.30 2.70 -11.57
CA SER A 34 17.16 1.61 -12.00
C SER A 34 18.58 2.11 -12.25
N ARG A 35 19.59 1.38 -11.75
CA ARG A 35 21.01 1.70 -11.88
C ARG A 35 21.38 3.12 -11.42
N SER A 36 20.63 3.67 -10.46
CA SER A 36 20.88 5.00 -9.89
C SER A 36 20.87 6.13 -10.95
N ILE A 37 20.18 5.96 -12.08
CA ILE A 37 20.13 6.98 -13.15
C ILE A 37 19.41 8.24 -12.66
N HIS A 38 19.98 9.41 -12.94
CA HIS A 38 19.52 10.73 -12.50
C HIS A 38 18.30 11.25 -13.29
N TYR A 39 17.20 10.49 -13.31
CA TYR A 39 15.99 10.89 -14.04
C TYR A 39 15.29 12.10 -13.45
N PHE A 40 15.37 12.31 -12.13
CA PHE A 40 14.56 13.32 -11.43
C PHE A 40 15.20 14.70 -11.39
N GLY A 41 16.45 14.86 -11.84
CA GLY A 41 17.13 16.14 -11.91
C GLY A 41 18.52 16.11 -11.31
N LYS A 42 18.97 17.23 -10.75
CA LYS A 42 20.31 17.40 -10.19
C LYS A 42 20.29 18.30 -8.96
N VAL A 43 21.21 18.06 -8.03
CA VAL A 43 21.43 18.95 -6.88
C VAL A 43 22.52 19.96 -7.24
N ILE A 44 22.20 21.25 -7.11
CA ILE A 44 23.14 22.37 -7.31
C ILE A 44 23.14 23.18 -6.02
N ASP A 45 24.32 23.40 -5.43
CA ASP A 45 24.52 24.18 -4.20
C ASP A 45 23.59 23.74 -3.04
N GLY A 46 23.46 22.43 -2.86
CA GLY A 46 22.62 21.83 -1.81
C GLY A 46 21.12 21.94 -2.05
N THR A 47 20.71 22.39 -3.24
CA THR A 47 19.30 22.55 -3.62
C THR A 47 18.95 21.61 -4.77
N MET A 48 17.85 20.87 -4.64
CA MET A 48 17.36 20.02 -5.72
C MET A 48 16.77 20.86 -6.85
N ARG A 49 17.26 20.68 -8.08
CA ARG A 49 16.62 21.17 -9.31
C ARG A 49 15.97 20.00 -10.04
N LEU A 50 14.64 19.98 -10.04
CA LEU A 50 13.85 18.91 -10.65
C LEU A 50 13.88 18.98 -12.18
N SER A 51 13.94 17.82 -12.81
CA SER A 51 13.65 17.64 -14.23
C SER A 51 12.13 17.56 -14.46
N ALA A 52 11.70 17.43 -15.72
CA ALA A 52 10.30 17.14 -16.04
C ALA A 52 9.79 15.85 -15.36
N ILE A 53 10.61 14.79 -15.34
CA ILE A 53 10.28 13.53 -14.66
C ILE A 53 10.30 13.72 -13.14
N GLY A 54 11.19 14.56 -12.61
CA GLY A 54 11.21 14.92 -11.19
C GLY A 54 9.93 15.64 -10.74
N LEU A 55 9.42 16.57 -11.54
CA LEU A 55 8.15 17.26 -11.30
C LEU A 55 6.97 16.27 -11.33
N ILE A 56 6.94 15.36 -12.30
CA ILE A 56 5.95 14.28 -12.36
C ILE A 56 6.00 13.43 -11.09
N ALA A 57 7.20 13.06 -10.63
CA ALA A 57 7.37 12.27 -9.43
C ALA A 57 6.86 13.00 -8.17
N GLN A 58 7.15 14.29 -8.05
CA GLN A 58 6.64 15.11 -6.95
C GLN A 58 5.11 15.22 -7.00
N GLN A 59 4.54 15.43 -8.18
CA GLN A 59 3.09 15.49 -8.36
C GLN A 59 2.43 14.16 -7.98
N CYS A 60 2.89 13.04 -8.55
CA CYS A 60 2.34 11.73 -8.22
C CYS A 60 2.50 11.37 -6.74
N TRP A 61 3.54 11.87 -6.06
CA TRP A 61 3.69 11.70 -4.62
C TRP A 61 2.56 12.44 -3.88
N ASN A 62 2.34 13.72 -4.19
CA ASN A 62 1.29 14.53 -3.59
C ASN A 62 -0.13 14.01 -3.88
N GLU A 63 -0.33 13.28 -4.98
CA GLU A 63 -1.61 12.66 -5.35
C GLU A 63 -1.87 11.33 -4.62
N ILE A 64 -0.92 10.79 -3.83
CA ILE A 64 -1.12 9.54 -3.10
C ILE A 64 -2.41 9.54 -2.26
N PRO A 65 -2.73 10.58 -1.46
CA PRO A 65 -3.97 10.63 -0.66
C PRO A 65 -5.24 10.65 -1.51
N LEU A 66 -5.19 11.14 -2.76
CA LEU A 66 -6.34 11.12 -3.67
C LEU A 66 -6.71 9.68 -4.06
N HIS A 67 -5.70 8.82 -4.26
CA HIS A 67 -5.89 7.41 -4.60
C HIS A 67 -6.04 6.51 -3.38
N PHE A 68 -5.47 6.92 -2.25
CA PHE A 68 -5.49 6.19 -0.99
C PHE A 68 -5.92 7.14 0.15
N PRO A 69 -7.23 7.40 0.33
CA PRO A 69 -7.73 8.41 1.29
C PRO A 69 -7.39 8.15 2.76
N PHE A 70 -6.95 6.95 3.11
CA PHE A 70 -6.45 6.58 4.44
C PHE A 70 -4.96 6.85 4.62
N VAL A 71 -4.30 7.50 3.66
CA VAL A 71 -2.88 7.84 3.70
C VAL A 71 -2.71 9.32 3.99
N ILE A 72 -1.85 9.61 4.95
CA ILE A 72 -1.33 10.95 5.23
C ILE A 72 0.14 10.96 4.81
N LEU A 73 0.55 12.02 4.13
CA LEU A 73 1.94 12.25 3.77
C LEU A 73 2.58 13.19 4.78
N ASP A 74 3.85 12.95 5.09
CA ASP A 74 4.69 13.89 5.82
C ASP A 74 5.99 14.10 5.00
N GLU A 75 7.09 14.45 5.66
CA GLU A 75 8.36 14.81 5.05
C GLU A 75 8.77 13.86 3.94
N PHE A 76 9.07 14.43 2.78
CA PHE A 76 9.58 13.72 1.62
C PHE A 76 10.52 14.60 0.82
N VAL A 77 11.38 13.97 0.03
CA VAL A 77 12.28 14.65 -0.89
C VAL A 77 12.51 13.82 -2.14
N VAL A 78 12.43 14.47 -3.28
CA VAL A 78 12.85 13.92 -4.57
C VAL A 78 14.31 14.27 -4.77
N MET A 79 15.16 13.26 -4.92
CA MET A 79 16.59 13.37 -5.18
C MET A 79 16.87 12.95 -6.63
N PRO A 80 18.06 13.20 -7.22
CA PRO A 80 18.33 12.92 -8.63
C PRO A 80 17.91 11.53 -9.13
N ASN A 81 18.14 10.50 -8.31
CA ASN A 81 17.88 9.09 -8.65
C ASN A 81 17.00 8.33 -7.66
N HIS A 82 16.49 8.99 -6.63
CA HIS A 82 15.67 8.30 -5.63
C HIS A 82 14.72 9.27 -4.94
N ILE A 83 13.77 8.71 -4.20
CA ILE A 83 12.81 9.47 -3.40
C ILE A 83 12.84 8.90 -2.01
N HIS A 84 12.95 9.79 -1.02
CA HIS A 84 12.73 9.47 0.38
C HIS A 84 11.41 10.07 0.84
N GLY A 85 10.68 9.38 1.70
CA GLY A 85 9.47 9.95 2.26
C GLY A 85 8.89 9.18 3.43
N ILE A 86 8.04 9.85 4.19
CA ILE A 86 7.22 9.28 5.26
C ILE A 86 5.78 9.14 4.76
N ILE A 87 5.26 7.91 4.82
CA ILE A 87 3.88 7.57 4.48
C ILE A 87 3.22 7.07 5.76
N ILE A 88 2.13 7.73 6.18
CA ILE A 88 1.37 7.35 7.36
C ILE A 88 0.11 6.64 6.89
N ILE A 89 -0.05 5.37 7.27
CA ILE A 89 -1.31 4.65 7.09
C ILE A 89 -2.19 4.98 8.30
N ASN A 90 -3.36 5.56 8.06
CA ASN A 90 -4.34 5.93 9.07
C ASN A 90 -5.75 5.49 8.63
N LYS A 91 -6.03 4.19 8.77
CA LYS A 91 -7.35 3.63 8.51
C LYS A 91 -8.25 3.86 9.72
N PRO A 92 -9.52 4.22 9.54
CA PRO A 92 -10.46 4.29 10.64
C PRO A 92 -10.58 2.91 11.32
N ASN A 93 -10.51 2.89 12.65
CA ASN A 93 -10.72 1.66 13.42
C ASN A 93 -12.18 1.21 13.27
N ILE A 94 -12.41 0.17 12.46
CA ILE A 94 -13.73 -0.40 12.21
C ILE A 94 -14.36 -0.91 13.53
N TYR A 95 -13.54 -1.25 14.53
CA TYR A 95 -13.99 -1.70 15.85
C TYR A 95 -14.73 -0.64 16.68
N MET A 96 -14.64 0.65 16.38
CA MET A 96 -15.41 1.69 17.09
C MET A 96 -16.74 2.05 16.40
N GLN A 97 -17.02 1.58 15.18
CA GLN A 97 -18.29 1.84 14.51
C GLN A 97 -19.38 0.80 14.85
N SER A 98 -19.00 -0.36 15.40
CA SER A 98 -19.95 -1.40 15.81
C SER A 98 -20.48 -1.24 17.24
N ALA A 99 -19.88 -0.37 18.06
CA ALA A 99 -20.31 -0.13 19.45
C ALA A 99 -21.38 0.99 19.58
N GLY A 100 -21.72 1.69 18.49
CA GLY A 100 -22.63 2.84 18.52
C GLY A 100 -23.97 2.66 17.80
N ASN A 101 -24.21 1.53 17.12
CA ASN A 101 -25.44 1.27 16.38
C ASN A 101 -26.03 -0.12 16.70
N VAL A 102 -26.30 -0.36 17.97
CA VAL A 102 -27.36 -1.32 18.34
C VAL A 102 -28.67 -0.53 18.36
N LYS A 103 -29.20 -0.20 17.18
CA LYS A 103 -30.65 -0.06 17.04
C LYS A 103 -31.18 -1.44 16.67
N THR A 104 -31.38 -2.24 17.70
CA THR A 104 -32.24 -3.42 17.64
C THR A 104 -33.65 -2.93 17.32
N GLN A 105 -34.04 -2.93 16.05
CA GLN A 105 -35.44 -3.05 15.71
C GLN A 105 -35.66 -4.47 15.23
N ASN A 106 -35.90 -5.32 16.23
CA ASN A 106 -36.65 -6.56 16.09
C ASN A 106 -37.96 -6.24 15.34
N PHE A 107 -38.07 -6.65 14.08
CA PHE A 107 -39.36 -6.79 13.40
C PHE A 107 -39.66 -8.27 13.24
N ALA A 108 -40.30 -8.82 14.27
CA ALA A 108 -41.08 -10.07 14.32
C ALA A 108 -41.72 -10.07 15.72
N SER A 109 -43.03 -10.17 15.99
CA SER A 109 -44.27 -10.60 15.32
C SER A 109 -45.44 -10.22 16.29
N PRO A 110 -46.71 -10.70 16.20
CA PRO A 110 -47.59 -11.15 15.10
C PRO A 110 -49.01 -10.46 15.13
N ASN A 111 -49.92 -10.95 14.28
CA ASN A 111 -51.40 -10.78 14.21
C ASN A 111 -51.89 -9.68 13.25
N SER A 112 -52.98 -9.82 12.48
CA SER A 112 -53.82 -10.94 12.01
C SER A 112 -54.79 -10.35 10.97
N SER A 113 -55.21 -11.18 10.01
CA SER A 113 -56.48 -11.16 9.28
C SER A 113 -56.62 -10.50 7.88
N ASN A 114 -56.90 -11.41 6.92
CA ASN A 114 -57.91 -11.38 5.84
C ASN A 114 -57.57 -10.93 4.40
N GLY A 115 -57.45 -11.95 3.53
CA GLY A 115 -58.05 -12.06 2.18
C GLY A 115 -57.21 -11.55 0.99
N THR A 116 -57.17 -12.13 -0.22
CA THR A 116 -57.79 -13.31 -0.88
C THR A 116 -57.12 -13.43 -2.28
N GLN A 117 -56.80 -14.67 -2.75
CA GLN A 117 -56.62 -15.16 -4.15
C GLN A 117 -55.59 -14.48 -5.09
N ASP A 118 -54.98 -15.07 -6.13
CA ASP A 118 -54.69 -16.43 -6.66
C ASP A 118 -53.79 -16.14 -7.90
N PHE A 119 -52.70 -16.88 -8.14
CA PHE A 119 -52.38 -17.53 -9.44
C PHE A 119 -50.99 -18.20 -9.48
N ALA A 120 -50.97 -19.39 -10.09
CA ALA A 120 -49.89 -20.36 -10.26
C ALA A 120 -48.68 -19.86 -11.08
N SER A 121 -47.44 -20.34 -10.85
CA SER A 121 -46.77 -21.54 -11.43
C SER A 121 -45.25 -21.23 -11.33
N SER A 122 -44.25 -22.12 -11.23
CA SER A 122 -44.03 -23.52 -11.59
C SER A 122 -42.67 -24.01 -10.99
N ALA A 123 -42.61 -25.32 -10.67
CA ALA A 123 -41.48 -26.29 -10.65
C ALA A 123 -40.01 -25.78 -10.57
N SER A 124 -39.09 -26.28 -9.75
CA SER A 124 -38.64 -27.67 -9.43
C SER A 124 -37.43 -27.51 -8.46
N ASN A 125 -37.16 -28.33 -7.45
CA ASN A 125 -36.63 -29.70 -7.50
C ASN A 125 -36.59 -30.30 -6.08
N GLU A 126 -36.91 -31.59 -6.00
CA GLU A 126 -36.55 -32.58 -4.97
C GLU A 126 -34.99 -32.75 -4.97
N THR A 127 -34.24 -33.28 -4.00
CA THR A 127 -34.47 -34.26 -2.93
C THR A 127 -33.30 -34.18 -1.92
N GLN A 128 -33.62 -34.54 -0.67
CA GLN A 128 -32.85 -35.15 0.45
C GLN A 128 -31.50 -35.85 0.12
N ASP A 129 -30.54 -36.12 1.01
CA ASP A 129 -30.18 -35.87 2.42
C ASP A 129 -28.87 -36.70 2.67
N PHE A 130 -28.22 -36.51 3.82
CA PHE A 130 -27.24 -37.39 4.51
C PHE A 130 -25.69 -37.36 4.24
N ALA A 131 -25.00 -36.93 5.32
CA ALA A 131 -23.79 -37.49 5.97
C ALA A 131 -22.34 -37.06 5.55
N SER A 132 -21.71 -36.23 6.43
CA SER A 132 -20.47 -36.46 7.23
C SER A 132 -19.23 -37.10 6.56
N LEU A 133 -17.96 -36.65 6.59
CA LEU A 133 -17.07 -35.86 7.50
C LEU A 133 -15.71 -35.57 6.75
N PRO A 134 -14.65 -35.06 7.42
CA PRO A 134 -14.14 -33.67 7.42
C PRO A 134 -13.12 -33.38 6.28
N ALA A 135 -13.43 -32.46 5.37
CA ALA A 135 -12.42 -31.99 4.41
C ALA A 135 -11.53 -30.92 5.06
N GLU A 136 -10.24 -31.23 5.11
CA GLU A 136 -9.18 -30.45 5.74
C GLU A 136 -9.29 -28.94 5.54
N ASN A 137 -8.95 -28.19 6.60
CA ASN A 137 -8.68 -26.75 6.57
C ASN A 137 -7.43 -26.43 5.74
N HIS A 138 -7.41 -26.83 4.47
CA HIS A 138 -6.62 -26.19 3.46
C HIS A 138 -7.26 -24.84 3.17
N THR A 139 -6.88 -23.83 3.98
CA THR A 139 -7.00 -22.44 3.55
C THR A 139 -6.10 -22.27 2.32
N LYS A 140 -6.64 -22.60 1.14
CA LYS A 140 -6.04 -22.22 -0.14
C LYS A 140 -5.78 -20.72 -0.05
N ASN A 141 -4.55 -20.29 -0.33
CA ASN A 141 -4.19 -18.88 -0.43
C ASN A 141 -5.22 -18.18 -1.33
N LYS A 142 -6.17 -17.46 -0.75
CA LYS A 142 -7.02 -16.54 -1.50
C LYS A 142 -6.10 -15.41 -1.93
N PHE A 143 -5.66 -15.43 -3.19
CA PHE A 143 -5.07 -14.27 -3.85
C PHE A 143 -6.15 -13.19 -4.01
N GLY A 144 -6.53 -12.58 -2.90
CA GLY A 144 -7.33 -11.36 -2.90
C GLY A 144 -6.47 -10.18 -3.37
N PRO A 145 -7.08 -9.07 -3.80
CA PRO A 145 -6.34 -7.87 -4.10
C PRO A 145 -5.51 -7.48 -2.87
N GLN A 146 -4.17 -7.51 -3.00
CA GLN A 146 -3.25 -6.94 -2.01
C GLN A 146 -3.48 -5.43 -2.01
N SER A 147 -4.53 -5.00 -1.31
CA SER A 147 -5.06 -3.65 -1.28
C SER A 147 -4.90 -3.08 0.13
N LYS A 148 -4.80 -1.75 0.24
CA LYS A 148 -4.69 -1.04 1.51
C LYS A 148 -3.44 -1.38 2.34
N ASN A 149 -2.27 -1.54 1.72
CA ASN A 149 -0.99 -1.67 2.43
C ASN A 149 0.11 -0.85 1.74
N LEU A 150 1.27 -0.74 2.40
CA LEU A 150 2.41 0.01 1.88
C LEU A 150 2.81 -0.42 0.46
N ALA A 151 2.76 -1.72 0.15
CA ALA A 151 3.12 -2.21 -1.18
C ALA A 151 2.14 -1.77 -2.26
N SER A 152 0.83 -1.74 -1.97
CA SER A 152 -0.17 -1.23 -2.91
C SER A 152 -0.01 0.28 -3.17
N ILE A 153 0.35 1.04 -2.12
CA ILE A 153 0.56 2.49 -2.22
C ILE A 153 1.78 2.77 -3.11
N ILE A 154 2.93 2.14 -2.81
CA ILE A 154 4.15 2.33 -3.60
C ILE A 154 3.98 1.82 -5.03
N ARG A 155 3.21 0.75 -5.24
CA ARG A 155 2.87 0.28 -6.60
C ARG A 155 2.09 1.34 -7.36
N GLY A 156 1.04 1.91 -6.78
CA GLY A 156 0.24 2.98 -7.40
C GLY A 156 1.09 4.19 -7.77
N PHE A 157 1.93 4.65 -6.82
CA PHE A 157 2.90 5.72 -7.05
C PHE A 157 3.83 5.41 -8.23
N LYS A 158 4.51 4.25 -8.23
CA LYS A 158 5.42 3.87 -9.32
C LYS A 158 4.70 3.79 -10.68
N ILE A 159 3.46 3.32 -10.72
CA ILE A 159 2.65 3.26 -11.95
C ILE A 159 2.39 4.67 -12.48
N GLY A 160 1.93 5.60 -11.64
CA GLY A 160 1.64 6.99 -12.02
C GLY A 160 2.85 7.66 -12.67
N VAL A 161 4.00 7.59 -12.00
CA VAL A 161 5.24 8.17 -12.53
C VAL A 161 5.68 7.47 -13.81
N THR A 162 5.65 6.13 -13.85
CA THR A 162 6.11 5.38 -15.05
C THR A 162 5.28 5.72 -16.27
N LYS A 163 3.95 5.83 -16.11
CA LYS A 163 3.03 6.13 -17.20
C LYS A 163 3.37 7.48 -17.85
N SER A 164 3.59 8.51 -17.04
CA SER A 164 3.87 9.86 -17.56
C SER A 164 5.33 10.02 -17.98
N ALA A 165 6.29 9.46 -17.24
CA ALA A 165 7.71 9.55 -17.55
C ALA A 165 8.06 8.90 -18.89
N ARG A 166 7.48 7.73 -19.20
CA ARG A 166 7.76 7.00 -20.44
C ARG A 166 7.23 7.66 -21.71
N LEU A 167 6.39 8.67 -21.59
CA LEU A 167 6.00 9.50 -22.73
C LEU A 167 7.18 10.34 -23.26
N SER A 168 8.12 10.72 -22.38
CA SER A 168 9.31 11.51 -22.74
C SER A 168 10.61 10.71 -22.65
N ASN A 169 10.66 9.67 -21.84
CA ASN A 169 11.84 8.82 -21.67
C ASN A 169 11.44 7.33 -21.59
N PRO A 170 11.41 6.61 -22.72
CA PRO A 170 10.99 5.20 -22.77
C PRO A 170 11.80 4.27 -21.86
N ASP A 171 13.07 4.61 -21.61
CA ASP A 171 13.99 3.82 -20.79
C ASP A 171 13.77 4.00 -19.28
N PHE A 172 12.88 4.90 -18.87
CA PHE A 172 12.59 5.12 -17.45
C PHE A 172 12.20 3.80 -16.77
N ALA A 173 12.95 3.48 -15.72
CA ALA A 173 12.76 2.27 -14.93
C ALA A 173 13.09 2.52 -13.46
N TRP A 174 12.36 1.83 -12.60
CA TRP A 174 12.62 1.77 -11.16
C TRP A 174 13.54 0.60 -10.82
N GLN A 175 14.24 0.68 -9.70
CA GLN A 175 14.73 -0.52 -9.04
C GLN A 175 13.51 -1.41 -8.67
N PRO A 176 13.59 -2.76 -8.82
CA PRO A 176 12.45 -3.64 -8.61
C PRO A 176 11.83 -3.52 -7.20
N ARG A 177 12.68 -3.52 -6.17
CA ARG A 177 12.28 -3.36 -4.76
C ARG A 177 12.43 -1.90 -4.33
N TYR A 178 11.93 -1.61 -3.14
CA TYR A 178 12.16 -0.37 -2.43
C TYR A 178 12.54 -0.70 -0.98
N HIS A 179 13.17 0.23 -0.29
CA HIS A 179 13.46 0.10 1.13
C HIS A 179 12.30 0.67 1.94
N ASP A 180 11.92 -0.01 3.02
CA ASP A 180 10.90 0.44 3.95
C ASP A 180 11.34 0.20 5.40
N ARG A 181 10.88 1.05 6.32
CA ARG A 181 11.08 0.91 7.77
C ARG A 181 9.87 1.47 8.52
N ILE A 182 9.33 0.70 9.46
CA ILE A 182 8.29 1.18 10.38
C ILE A 182 8.92 2.13 11.40
N ILE A 183 8.32 3.29 11.59
CA ILE A 183 8.74 4.28 12.59
C ILE A 183 7.91 4.03 13.85
N ARG A 184 8.58 3.73 14.97
CA ARG A 184 7.94 3.21 16.20
C ARG A 184 7.94 4.18 17.37
N ASP A 185 8.70 5.27 17.27
CA ASP A 185 8.89 6.25 18.32
C ASP A 185 9.14 7.64 17.72
N GLU A 186 8.85 8.67 18.52
CA GLU A 186 8.93 10.07 18.13
C GLU A 186 10.37 10.50 17.79
N LYS A 187 11.35 10.06 18.57
CA LYS A 187 12.77 10.36 18.29
C LYS A 187 13.21 9.79 16.94
N ALA A 188 12.80 8.57 16.61
CA ALA A 188 13.06 7.99 15.29
C ALA A 188 12.36 8.78 14.18
N TYR A 189 11.14 9.26 14.44
CA TYR A 189 10.39 10.11 13.53
C TYR A 189 11.14 11.41 13.19
N GLU A 190 11.52 12.16 14.22
CA GLU A 190 12.24 13.43 14.09
C GLU A 190 13.57 13.24 13.35
N ASN A 191 14.32 12.19 13.69
CA ASN A 191 15.59 11.88 13.01
C ASN A 191 15.39 11.61 11.51
N ILE A 192 14.34 10.86 11.15
CA ILE A 192 14.04 10.56 9.75
C ILE A 192 13.56 11.82 9.02
N ALA A 193 12.66 12.59 9.62
CA ALA A 193 12.20 13.87 9.08
C ALA A 193 13.38 14.84 8.83
N ASN A 194 14.28 14.96 9.81
CA ASN A 194 15.50 15.78 9.69
C ASN A 194 16.47 15.24 8.63
N TYR A 195 16.62 13.92 8.51
CA TYR A 195 17.41 13.30 7.46
C TYR A 195 16.87 13.66 6.07
N ILE A 196 15.55 13.53 5.87
CA ILE A 196 14.88 13.84 4.61
C ILE A 196 15.08 15.31 4.24
N ARG A 197 14.77 16.22 5.17
CA ARG A 197 14.86 17.68 4.93
C ARG A 197 16.26 18.14 4.57
N ASN A 198 17.28 17.52 5.15
CA ASN A 198 18.67 17.88 4.92
C ASN A 198 19.33 17.07 3.79
N ASN A 199 18.62 16.12 3.16
CA ASN A 199 19.20 15.24 2.16
C ASN A 199 19.79 15.98 0.94
N PRO A 200 19.12 17.00 0.35
CA PRO A 200 19.70 17.78 -0.74
C PRO A 200 21.04 18.44 -0.37
N LYS A 201 21.14 19.00 0.84
CA LYS A 201 22.39 19.60 1.34
C LYS A 201 23.49 18.57 1.53
N ASN A 202 23.11 17.36 1.91
CA ASN A 202 24.02 16.25 2.17
C ASN A 202 24.27 15.36 0.94
N TRP A 203 23.81 15.75 -0.26
CA TRP A 203 23.86 14.89 -1.46
C TRP A 203 25.24 14.33 -1.76
N LYS A 204 26.31 15.13 -1.61
CA LYS A 204 27.69 14.68 -1.84
C LYS A 204 28.14 13.53 -0.92
N LYS A 205 27.50 13.38 0.25
CA LYS A 205 27.76 12.35 1.24
C LYS A 205 26.71 11.23 1.21
N ASP A 206 25.75 11.31 0.30
CA ASP A 206 24.65 10.37 0.22
C ASP A 206 25.12 9.02 -0.33
N LYS A 207 24.65 7.92 0.26
CA LYS A 207 25.04 6.57 -0.15
C LYS A 207 24.52 6.18 -1.55
N PHE A 208 23.55 6.92 -2.07
CA PHE A 208 22.99 6.77 -3.41
C PHE A 208 23.59 7.77 -4.41
N HIS A 209 24.53 8.62 -3.98
CA HIS A 209 25.33 9.46 -4.86
C HIS A 209 26.32 8.57 -5.62
N GLN A 210 26.12 8.44 -6.93
CA GLN A 210 26.97 7.70 -7.86
C GLN A 210 27.27 8.56 -9.09
#